data_AF-X0UK13-F1
#
_entry.id   AF-X0UK13-F1
#
_cell.length_a   1.000
_cell.length_b   1.000
_cell.length_c   1.000
_cell.angle_alpha   90.00
_cell.angle_beta   90.00
_cell.angle_gamma   90.00
#
_symmetry.space_group_name_H-M   'P 1'
#
loop_
_entity.id
_entity.type
_entity.pdbx_description
1 polymer ?
#
loop_
_entity_poly.entity_id
_entity_poly.type
_entity_poly.pdbx_seq_one_letter_code
_entity_poly.pdbx_strand_id
1 'polypeptide(L)'
;SQIETVGGNPAGFAELDDIYYFARKMYRALKYPMSRVSAGQEKQEADIMFGGGSTGEISRDEVKWAKFLERQQNKFCREFTNLFLIHMDFKGLKKLYDLDSKKIKIRLNPPSNYKEQMEQNFLESRFNNYQALADREEISKYFLMKRFLHWTEDDVDENVKGLKKDKAKGFTPDEGDGGGGNFSDRKLKENITEI
;
A
#
# COMPACT_ATOMS: atom_id res chain seq x y z
N SER A 1 -26.84 63.20 27.21
CA SER A 1 -26.64 62.08 26.27
C SER A 1 -25.66 61.10 26.89
N GLN A 2 -26.09 59.87 27.20
CA GLN A 2 -25.19 58.79 27.63
C GLN A 2 -24.90 57.90 26.42
N ILE A 3 -23.64 57.51 26.27
CA ILE A 3 -23.18 56.55 25.26
C ILE A 3 -22.75 55.32 26.04
N GLU A 4 -23.55 54.25 25.96
CA GLU A 4 -23.16 52.93 26.44
C GLU A 4 -22.53 52.16 25.28
N THR A 5 -21.27 51.77 25.46
CA THR A 5 -20.60 50.86 24.54
C THR A 5 -21.03 49.44 24.85
N VAL A 6 -21.65 48.78 23.88
CA VAL A 6 -21.93 47.34 23.95
C VAL A 6 -20.59 46.62 23.86
N GLY A 7 -20.05 46.23 25.02
CA GLY A 7 -18.83 45.42 25.10
C GLY A 7 -19.01 44.13 24.32
N GLY A 8 -18.07 43.83 23.41
CA GLY A 8 -18.05 42.55 22.70
C GLY A 8 -17.92 41.40 23.69
N ASN A 9 -18.57 40.27 23.40
CA ASN A 9 -18.52 39.07 24.23
C ASN A 9 -17.31 38.19 23.86
N PRO A 10 -16.18 38.23 24.59
CA PRO A 10 -15.04 37.35 24.33
C PRO A 10 -15.34 35.88 24.65
N ALA A 11 -16.37 35.55 25.45
CA ALA A 11 -16.73 34.18 25.77
C ALA A 11 -17.32 33.41 24.57
N GLY A 12 -17.91 34.10 23.58
CA GLY A 12 -18.42 33.45 22.36
C GLY A 12 -17.32 32.83 21.47
N PHE A 13 -16.06 33.23 21.66
CA PHE A 13 -14.91 32.64 20.95
C PHE A 13 -14.27 31.47 21.70
N ALA A 14 -14.61 31.26 22.98
CA ALA A 14 -14.14 30.12 23.77
C ALA A 14 -15.03 28.87 23.58
N GLU A 15 -16.30 29.04 23.19
CA GLU A 15 -17.29 27.97 22.96
C GLU A 15 -17.35 27.50 21.50
N LEU A 16 -16.21 27.38 20.81
CA LEU A 16 -16.18 26.91 19.41
C LEU A 16 -16.35 25.39 19.27
N ASP A 17 -16.51 24.63 20.37
CA ASP A 17 -16.62 23.16 20.35
C ASP A 17 -17.82 22.68 19.52
N ASP A 18 -18.93 23.41 19.57
CA ASP A 18 -20.15 23.13 18.80
C ASP A 18 -19.87 23.14 17.29
N ILE A 19 -19.08 24.12 16.82
CA ILE A 19 -18.72 24.26 15.41
C ILE A 19 -17.82 23.09 15.00
N TYR A 20 -16.85 22.71 15.82
CA TYR A 20 -16.01 21.54 15.57
C TYR A 20 -16.82 20.24 15.58
N TYR A 21 -17.83 20.12 16.44
CA TYR A 21 -18.74 18.97 16.46
C TYR A 21 -19.54 18.84 15.15
N PHE A 22 -20.16 19.92 14.68
CA PHE A 22 -20.91 19.91 13.43
C PHE A 22 -19.99 19.70 12.21
N ALA A 23 -18.79 20.30 12.21
CA ALA A 23 -17.80 20.07 11.15
C ALA A 23 -17.39 18.60 11.08
N ARG A 24 -17.05 17.97 12.21
CA ARG A 24 -16.72 16.53 12.28
C ARG A 24 -17.88 15.66 11.79
N LYS A 25 -19.12 15.98 12.16
CA LYS A 25 -20.32 15.28 11.66
C LYS A 25 -20.49 15.43 10.14
N MET A 26 -20.25 16.62 9.60
CA MET A 26 -20.33 16.89 8.16
C MET A 26 -19.29 16.07 7.39
N TYR A 27 -18.03 16.07 7.81
CA TYR A 27 -16.98 15.29 7.15
C TYR A 27 -17.25 13.78 7.21
N ARG A 28 -17.82 13.30 8.32
CA ARG A 28 -18.26 11.91 8.45
C ARG A 28 -19.39 11.57 7.47
N ALA A 29 -20.34 12.48 7.26
CA ALA A 29 -21.41 12.32 6.27
C ALA A 29 -20.84 12.26 4.83
N LEU A 30 -19.77 13.01 4.56
CA LEU A 30 -19.07 13.00 3.27
C LEU A 30 -18.16 11.75 3.07
N LYS A 31 -18.08 10.85 4.07
CA LYS A 31 -17.20 9.67 4.09
C LYS A 31 -15.71 10.01 3.98
N TYR A 32 -15.34 11.24 4.28
CA TYR A 32 -13.95 11.68 4.27
C TYR A 32 -13.22 11.13 5.52
N PRO A 33 -11.93 10.76 5.45
CA PRO A 33 -11.23 10.15 6.58
C PRO A 33 -11.10 11.15 7.73
N MET A 34 -11.53 10.77 8.93
CA MET A 34 -11.45 11.63 10.11
C MET A 34 -9.99 11.94 10.48
N SER A 35 -9.06 11.04 10.20
CA SER A 35 -7.61 11.26 10.38
C SER A 35 -7.08 12.48 9.63
N ARG A 36 -7.68 12.80 8.47
CA ARG A 36 -7.33 13.98 7.67
C ARG A 36 -7.98 15.26 8.21
N VAL A 37 -9.10 15.13 8.95
CA VAL A 37 -9.87 16.26 9.51
C VAL A 37 -9.28 16.69 10.85
N SER A 38 -8.99 15.74 11.74
CA SER A 38 -8.39 16.02 13.06
C SER A 38 -7.04 16.71 12.90
N ALA A 39 -6.21 16.28 11.94
CA ALA A 39 -4.93 16.90 11.62
C ALA A 39 -5.03 18.38 11.16
N GLY A 40 -6.19 18.82 10.65
CA GLY A 40 -6.40 20.18 10.16
C GLY A 40 -7.16 21.11 11.11
N GLN A 41 -8.01 20.56 11.99
CA GLN A 41 -8.86 21.35 12.91
C GLN A 41 -8.27 21.50 14.32
N GLU A 42 -7.47 20.54 14.78
CA GLU A 42 -6.83 20.60 16.11
C GLU A 42 -5.47 21.30 16.00
N LYS A 43 -5.48 22.63 15.86
CA LYS A 43 -4.31 23.50 16.03
C LYS A 43 -3.89 23.69 17.50
N GLN A 44 -4.42 22.89 18.42
CA GLN A 44 -3.90 22.74 19.78
C GLN A 44 -3.29 21.34 19.87
N GLU A 45 -1.97 21.29 19.82
CA GLU A 45 -1.16 20.18 20.35
C GLU A 45 -1.34 18.79 19.71
N ALA A 46 -1.73 18.70 18.43
CA ALA A 46 -1.31 17.58 17.60
C ALA A 46 0.08 17.90 17.01
N ASP A 47 1.05 18.03 17.92
CA ASP A 47 2.47 17.97 17.58
C ASP A 47 2.68 16.69 16.76
N ILE A 48 2.96 16.87 15.47
CA ILE A 48 3.80 15.95 14.69
C ILE A 48 3.42 14.47 14.87
N MET A 49 2.19 14.05 14.53
CA MET A 49 1.99 12.65 14.09
C MET A 49 2.45 12.43 12.64
N PHE A 50 3.17 13.41 12.09
CA PHE A 50 3.99 13.28 10.87
C PHE A 50 5.47 12.92 11.20
N GLY A 51 5.80 12.70 12.47
CA GLY A 51 7.14 12.27 12.89
C GLY A 51 7.09 11.29 14.06
N GLY A 52 7.35 10.00 13.79
CA GLY A 52 8.06 9.16 14.76
C GLY A 52 7.31 8.07 15.53
N GLY A 53 6.17 7.53 15.06
CA GLY A 53 5.54 6.41 15.80
C GLY A 53 4.62 5.42 15.08
N SER A 54 3.99 5.75 13.94
CA SER A 54 3.10 4.81 13.22
C SER A 54 2.85 5.21 11.77
N THR A 55 3.85 5.73 11.07
CA THR A 55 3.78 6.03 9.63
C THR A 55 3.63 4.78 8.75
N GLY A 56 3.74 3.57 9.33
CA GLY A 56 3.53 2.28 8.66
C GLY A 56 2.13 1.69 8.81
N GLU A 57 1.33 2.14 9.76
CA GLU A 57 -0.04 1.63 9.93
C GLU A 57 -0.99 2.39 9.03
N ILE A 58 -1.38 1.77 7.92
CA ILE A 58 -2.50 2.28 7.13
C ILE A 58 -3.73 2.29 8.03
N SER A 59 -4.20 3.49 8.35
CA SER A 59 -5.45 3.65 9.09
C SER A 59 -6.59 2.94 8.34
N ARG A 60 -7.36 2.14 9.06
CA ARG A 60 -8.56 1.44 8.55
C ARG A 60 -9.48 2.38 7.78
N ASP A 61 -9.53 3.64 8.19
CA ASP A 61 -10.39 4.65 7.57
C ASP A 61 -9.84 5.13 6.22
N GLU A 62 -8.51 5.13 6.02
CA GLU A 62 -7.88 5.40 4.72
C GLU A 62 -8.16 4.24 3.73
N VAL A 63 -8.14 2.98 4.19
CA VAL A 63 -8.53 1.83 3.35
C VAL A 63 -9.98 1.94 2.89
N LYS A 64 -10.88 2.34 3.80
CA LYS A 64 -12.30 2.53 3.46
C LYS A 64 -12.49 3.65 2.44
N TRP A 65 -11.74 4.74 2.59
CA TRP A 65 -11.74 5.87 1.66
C TRP A 65 -11.20 5.48 0.28
N ALA A 66 -10.07 4.78 0.22
CA ALA A 66 -9.51 4.30 -1.04
C ALA A 66 -10.49 3.34 -1.76
N LYS A 67 -11.08 2.38 -1.04
CA LYS A 67 -12.14 1.52 -1.59
C LYS A 67 -13.37 2.30 -2.06
N PHE A 68 -13.70 3.41 -1.41
CA PHE A 68 -14.78 4.29 -1.85
C PHE A 68 -14.43 4.99 -3.18
N LEU A 69 -13.22 5.54 -3.29
CA LEU A 69 -12.74 6.16 -4.53
C LEU A 69 -12.69 5.15 -5.68
N GLU A 70 -12.18 3.94 -5.46
CA GLU A 70 -12.16 2.88 -6.48
C GLU A 70 -13.56 2.54 -6.99
N ARG A 71 -14.57 2.50 -6.10
CA ARG A 71 -15.96 2.29 -6.53
C ARG A 71 -16.48 3.43 -7.41
N GLN A 72 -16.09 4.67 -7.13
CA GLN A 72 -16.46 5.80 -8.00
C GLN A 72 -15.73 5.73 -9.34
N GLN A 73 -14.42 5.45 -9.33
CA GLN A 73 -13.62 5.23 -10.53
C GLN A 73 -14.23 4.15 -11.42
N ASN A 74 -14.67 3.02 -10.86
CA ASN A 74 -15.31 1.94 -11.62
C ASN A 74 -16.63 2.38 -12.27
N LYS A 75 -17.42 3.23 -11.61
CA LYS A 75 -18.62 3.81 -12.22
C LYS A 75 -18.25 4.69 -13.41
N PHE A 76 -17.25 5.57 -13.25
CA PHE A 76 -16.75 6.40 -14.35
C PHE A 76 -16.20 5.56 -15.51
N CYS A 77 -15.40 4.53 -15.23
CA CYS A 77 -14.88 3.62 -16.26
C CYS A 77 -16.00 2.96 -17.06
N ARG A 78 -17.08 2.54 -16.39
CA ARG A 78 -18.25 1.95 -17.05
C ARG A 78 -18.93 2.96 -17.96
N GLU A 79 -19.20 4.18 -17.47
CA GLU A 79 -19.85 5.20 -18.30
C GLU A 79 -18.96 5.67 -19.47
N PHE A 80 -17.64 5.76 -19.27
CA PHE A 80 -16.71 6.04 -20.38
C PHE A 80 -16.69 4.91 -21.42
N THR A 81 -16.76 3.65 -20.98
CA THR A 81 -16.84 2.51 -21.90
C THR A 81 -18.14 2.57 -22.71
N ASN A 82 -19.27 2.88 -22.06
CA ASN A 82 -20.56 3.06 -22.74
C ASN A 82 -20.51 4.19 -23.77
N LEU A 83 -19.98 5.35 -23.38
CA LEU A 83 -19.85 6.51 -24.26
C LEU A 83 -18.95 6.19 -25.48
N PHE A 84 -17.85 5.48 -25.25
CA PHE A 84 -16.96 5.04 -26.31
C PHE A 84 -17.65 4.08 -27.28
N LEU A 85 -18.42 3.11 -26.77
CA LEU A 85 -19.16 2.17 -27.61
C LEU A 85 -20.23 2.88 -28.45
N ILE A 86 -20.93 3.86 -27.89
CA ILE A 86 -21.90 4.69 -28.62
C ILE A 86 -21.20 5.48 -29.72
N HIS A 87 -20.05 6.11 -29.43
CA HIS A 87 -19.28 6.84 -30.43
C HIS A 87 -18.81 5.93 -31.59
N MET A 88 -18.35 4.72 -31.28
CA MET A 88 -17.94 3.72 -32.27
C MET A 88 -19.11 3.20 -33.11
N ASP A 89 -20.31 3.15 -32.53
CA ASP A 89 -21.54 2.79 -33.24
C ASP A 89 -21.93 3.87 -34.25
N PHE A 90 -21.87 5.16 -33.86
CA PHE A 90 -22.11 6.28 -34.77
C PHE A 90 -21.14 6.32 -35.95
N LYS A 91 -19.89 5.87 -35.75
CA LYS A 91 -18.90 5.75 -36.84
C LYS A 91 -19.07 4.47 -37.68
N GLY A 92 -19.97 3.56 -37.32
CA GLY A 92 -20.14 2.26 -37.98
C GLY A 92 -19.01 1.26 -37.73
N LEU A 93 -18.02 1.59 -36.90
CA LEU A 93 -16.85 0.76 -36.63
C LEU A 93 -17.13 -0.36 -35.63
N LYS A 94 -18.19 -0.22 -34.82
CA LYS A 94 -18.58 -1.23 -33.82
C LYS A 94 -18.86 -2.59 -34.45
N LYS A 95 -19.57 -2.62 -35.60
CA LYS A 95 -19.88 -3.85 -36.34
C LYS A 95 -18.66 -4.45 -37.05
N LEU A 96 -17.77 -3.59 -37.56
CA LEU A 96 -16.56 -4.02 -38.27
C LEU A 96 -15.58 -4.75 -37.36
N TYR A 97 -15.44 -4.28 -36.12
CA TYR A 97 -14.48 -4.82 -35.15
C TYR A 97 -15.13 -5.70 -34.06
N ASP A 98 -16.43 -5.99 -34.17
CA ASP A 98 -17.20 -6.77 -33.19
C ASP A 98 -16.92 -6.30 -31.75
N LEU A 99 -17.04 -5.00 -31.51
CA LEU A 99 -16.69 -4.40 -30.22
C LEU A 99 -17.84 -4.58 -29.22
N ASP A 100 -17.58 -5.36 -28.18
CA ASP A 100 -18.47 -5.55 -27.04
C ASP A 100 -17.86 -4.94 -25.76
N SER A 101 -18.71 -4.58 -24.79
CA SER A 101 -18.31 -4.04 -23.49
C SER A 101 -17.39 -4.97 -22.71
N LYS A 102 -17.36 -6.26 -23.03
CA LYS A 102 -16.48 -7.25 -22.39
C LYS A 102 -15.05 -7.22 -22.93
N LYS A 103 -14.86 -6.75 -24.17
CA LYS A 103 -13.55 -6.71 -24.84
C LYS A 103 -12.73 -5.49 -24.43
N ILE A 104 -13.38 -4.47 -23.88
CA ILE A 104 -12.74 -3.22 -23.48
C ILE A 104 -12.80 -3.09 -21.96
N LYS A 105 -11.64 -2.91 -21.34
CA LYS A 105 -11.54 -2.64 -19.90
C LYS A 105 -10.72 -1.39 -19.67
N ILE A 106 -11.40 -0.32 -19.27
CA ILE A 106 -10.75 0.91 -18.82
C ILE A 106 -10.37 0.74 -17.35
N ARG A 107 -9.09 0.96 -17.02
CA ARG A 107 -8.59 1.03 -15.64
C ARG A 107 -8.00 2.41 -15.40
N LEU A 108 -8.50 3.10 -14.38
CA LEU A 108 -7.89 4.32 -13.88
C LEU A 108 -6.76 3.96 -12.91
N ASN A 109 -5.81 4.88 -12.78
CA ASN A 109 -4.75 4.74 -11.79
C ASN A 109 -5.39 4.72 -10.38
N PRO A 110 -5.05 3.75 -9.51
CA PRO A 110 -5.49 3.79 -8.13
C PRO A 110 -5.04 5.10 -7.47
N PRO A 111 -5.87 5.68 -6.59
CA PRO A 111 -5.63 7.00 -6.00
C PRO A 111 -4.48 7.02 -4.97
N SER A 112 -4.01 5.86 -4.51
CA SER A 112 -2.97 5.72 -3.48
C SER A 112 -2.31 4.34 -3.57
N ASN A 113 -1.03 4.26 -3.19
CA ASN A 113 -0.26 3.01 -3.08
C ASN A 113 -0.65 2.16 -1.85
N TYR A 114 -1.82 2.41 -1.23
CA TYR A 114 -2.29 1.65 -0.06
C TYR A 114 -2.33 0.14 -0.31
N LYS A 115 -2.51 -0.32 -1.56
CA LYS A 115 -2.46 -1.75 -1.90
C LYS A 115 -1.07 -2.32 -1.71
N GLU A 116 -0.05 -1.64 -2.23
CA GLU A 116 1.35 -2.05 -2.07
C GLU A 116 1.72 -2.08 -0.59
N GLN A 117 1.35 -1.03 0.16
CA GLN A 117 1.66 -0.96 1.58
C GLN A 117 0.84 -1.97 2.41
N MET A 118 -0.41 -2.29 2.04
CA MET A 118 -1.17 -3.42 2.61
C MET A 118 -0.48 -4.75 2.32
N GLU A 119 -0.03 -4.96 1.09
CA GLU A 119 0.69 -6.17 0.68
C GLU A 119 2.00 -6.32 1.47
N GLN A 120 2.73 -5.24 1.70
CA GLN A 120 3.92 -5.25 2.58
C GLN A 120 3.56 -5.62 4.03
N ASN A 121 2.50 -5.03 4.59
CA ASN A 121 2.03 -5.39 5.94
C ASN A 121 1.61 -6.86 6.04
N PHE A 122 0.93 -7.39 5.01
CA PHE A 122 0.60 -8.81 4.95
C PHE A 122 1.85 -9.67 4.80
N LEU A 123 2.82 -9.26 4.01
CA LEU A 123 4.07 -9.98 3.81
C LEU A 123 4.89 -10.03 5.10
N GLU A 124 5.00 -8.92 5.81
CA GLU A 124 5.67 -8.83 7.11
C GLU A 124 4.98 -9.75 8.13
N SER A 125 3.64 -9.71 8.22
CA SER A 125 2.89 -10.61 9.10
C SER A 125 3.11 -12.10 8.73
N ARG A 126 3.06 -12.44 7.45
CA ARG A 126 3.33 -13.80 6.95
C ARG A 126 4.75 -14.26 7.27
N PHE A 127 5.72 -13.37 7.08
CA PHE A 127 7.12 -13.64 7.36
C PHE A 127 7.36 -13.83 8.86
N ASN A 128 6.79 -13.00 9.71
CA ASN A 128 6.86 -13.14 11.16
C ASN A 128 6.24 -14.47 11.64
N ASN A 129 5.09 -14.86 11.07
CA ASN A 129 4.46 -16.16 11.35
C ASN A 129 5.33 -17.34 10.89
N TYR A 130 5.97 -17.21 9.73
CA TYR A 130 6.91 -18.22 9.23
C TYR A 130 8.14 -18.32 10.15
N GLN A 131 8.78 -17.21 10.49
CA GLN A 131 9.98 -17.15 11.33
C GLN A 131 9.74 -17.76 12.72
N ALA A 132 8.57 -17.49 13.33
CA ALA A 132 8.21 -18.04 14.64
C ALA A 132 8.02 -19.58 14.65
N LEU A 133 7.80 -20.18 13.47
CA LEU A 133 7.55 -21.61 13.32
C LEU A 133 8.67 -22.37 12.59
N ALA A 134 9.55 -21.66 11.87
CA ALA A 134 10.60 -22.25 11.02
C ALA A 134 11.65 -23.05 11.79
N ASP A 135 11.87 -22.70 13.06
CA ASP A 135 12.86 -23.34 13.95
C ASP A 135 12.29 -24.57 14.68
N ARG A 136 10.99 -24.87 14.54
CA ARG A 136 10.36 -26.03 15.17
C ARG A 136 10.59 -27.28 14.30
N GLU A 137 11.31 -28.25 14.83
CA GLU A 137 11.58 -29.53 14.14
C GLU A 137 10.30 -30.32 13.80
N GLU A 138 9.22 -30.09 14.54
CA GLU A 138 7.92 -30.76 14.34
C GLU A 138 7.23 -30.37 13.02
N ILE A 139 7.61 -29.24 12.41
CA ILE A 139 6.91 -28.69 11.24
C ILE A 139 7.86 -28.61 10.06
N SER A 140 7.46 -29.22 8.94
CA SER A 140 8.22 -29.11 7.70
C SER A 140 8.24 -27.67 7.18
N LYS A 141 9.44 -27.16 6.87
CA LYS A 141 9.64 -25.84 6.24
C LYS A 141 8.87 -25.72 4.93
N TYR A 142 8.80 -26.80 4.15
CA TYR A 142 8.01 -26.87 2.92
C TYR A 142 6.51 -26.62 3.17
N PHE A 143 5.97 -27.22 4.23
CA PHE A 143 4.57 -27.01 4.63
C PHE A 143 4.32 -25.56 5.06
N LEU A 144 5.24 -24.97 5.83
CA LEU A 144 5.14 -23.58 6.27
C LEU A 144 5.22 -22.57 5.11
N MET A 145 6.10 -22.80 4.13
CA MET A 145 6.25 -21.96 2.94
C MET A 145 4.95 -21.95 2.11
N LYS A 146 4.35 -23.11 1.88
CA LYS A 146 3.09 -23.23 1.14
C LYS A 146 1.91 -22.62 1.91
N ARG A 147 1.87 -22.78 3.24
CA ARG A 147 0.73 -22.36 4.06
C ARG A 147 0.74 -20.86 4.42
N PHE A 148 1.90 -20.31 4.78
CA PHE A 148 2.00 -18.94 5.28
C PHE A 148 2.53 -17.96 4.23
N LEU A 149 3.51 -18.34 3.41
CA LEU A 149 4.00 -17.45 2.34
C LEU A 149 3.18 -17.56 1.04
N HIS A 150 2.29 -18.56 0.92
CA HIS A 150 1.49 -18.84 -0.27
C HIS A 150 2.32 -19.10 -1.53
N TRP A 151 3.51 -19.68 -1.36
CA TRP A 151 4.32 -20.07 -2.51
C TRP A 151 3.66 -21.22 -3.26
N THR A 152 3.63 -21.09 -4.58
CA THR A 152 3.24 -22.18 -5.49
C THR A 152 4.37 -23.20 -5.60
N GLU A 153 4.07 -24.37 -6.19
CA GLU A 153 5.09 -25.41 -6.40
C GLU A 153 6.19 -24.92 -7.36
N ASP A 154 5.80 -24.12 -8.36
CA ASP A 154 6.73 -23.47 -9.29
C ASP A 154 7.66 -22.50 -8.56
N ASP A 155 7.14 -21.69 -7.63
CA ASP A 155 7.95 -20.73 -6.85
C ASP A 155 8.99 -21.44 -5.97
N VAL A 156 8.63 -22.59 -5.39
CA VAL A 156 9.56 -23.40 -4.59
C VAL A 156 10.67 -23.99 -5.46
N ASP A 157 10.33 -24.52 -6.62
CA ASP A 157 11.30 -25.06 -7.58
C ASP A 157 12.24 -23.98 -8.11
N GLU A 158 11.73 -22.78 -8.38
CA GLU A 158 12.53 -21.62 -8.74
C GLU A 158 13.46 -21.21 -7.60
N ASN A 159 13.00 -21.22 -6.36
CA ASN A 159 13.85 -20.92 -5.20
C ASN A 159 14.98 -21.95 -5.06
N VAL A 160 14.71 -23.24 -5.23
CA VAL A 160 15.74 -24.29 -5.20
C VAL A 160 16.75 -24.14 -6.34
N LYS A 161 16.28 -23.81 -7.56
CA LYS A 161 17.16 -23.52 -8.70
C LYS A 161 17.98 -22.24 -8.45
N GLY A 162 17.38 -21.22 -7.82
CA GLY A 162 18.02 -19.99 -7.38
C GLY A 162 19.15 -20.27 -6.41
N LEU A 163 18.87 -21.00 -5.32
CA LEU A 163 19.89 -21.41 -4.34
C LEU A 163 21.06 -22.18 -4.97
N LYS A 164 20.80 -23.05 -5.96
CA LYS A 164 21.87 -23.72 -6.72
C LYS A 164 22.71 -22.73 -7.52
N LYS A 165 22.08 -21.73 -8.17
CA LYS A 165 22.78 -20.66 -8.90
C LYS A 165 23.54 -19.73 -7.95
N ASP A 166 23.03 -19.47 -6.76
CA ASP A 166 23.67 -18.62 -5.75
C ASP A 166 24.91 -19.29 -5.17
N LYS A 167 24.84 -20.60 -4.91
CA LYS A 167 26.01 -21.43 -4.58
C LYS A 167 27.05 -21.41 -5.71
N ALA A 168 26.61 -21.56 -6.96
CA ALA A 168 27.52 -21.56 -8.12
C ALA A 168 28.19 -20.20 -8.37
N LYS A 169 27.52 -19.10 -8.03
CA LYS A 169 28.04 -17.72 -8.19
C LYS A 169 28.72 -17.17 -6.92
N GLY A 170 28.79 -17.96 -5.84
CA GLY A 170 29.41 -17.55 -4.58
C GLY A 170 28.68 -16.42 -3.83
N PHE A 171 27.38 -16.25 -4.06
CA PHE A 171 26.54 -15.27 -3.36
C PHE A 171 26.06 -15.75 -1.98
N THR A 172 26.23 -17.04 -1.68
CA THR A 172 26.00 -17.57 -0.33
C THR A 172 27.18 -17.22 0.58
N PRO A 173 26.95 -16.72 1.80
CA PRO A 173 27.98 -16.69 2.83
C PRO A 173 28.52 -18.11 3.00
N ASP A 174 29.84 -18.26 2.89
CA ASP A 174 30.50 -19.54 3.16
C ASP A 174 30.20 -19.92 4.62
N GLU A 175 29.70 -21.13 4.86
CA GLU A 175 29.31 -21.63 6.20
C GLU A 175 30.53 -21.94 7.08
N GLY A 176 31.55 -21.09 7.03
CA GLY A 176 32.76 -21.27 7.80
C GLY A 176 33.80 -20.21 7.56
N ASP A 177 33.53 -18.95 7.90
CA ASP A 177 34.51 -18.14 8.64
C ASP A 177 33.86 -16.87 9.18
N GLY A 178 34.03 -16.62 10.48
CA GLY A 178 33.70 -15.34 11.09
C GLY A 178 34.76 -14.33 10.68
N GLY A 179 34.65 -13.74 9.50
CA GLY A 179 35.62 -12.74 9.06
C GLY A 179 35.28 -12.20 7.67
N GLY A 180 35.05 -10.89 7.58
CA GLY A 180 34.76 -10.19 6.33
C GLY A 180 35.82 -10.45 5.25
N GLY A 181 35.50 -11.34 4.31
CA GLY A 181 36.31 -11.62 3.13
C GLY A 181 35.85 -10.78 1.95
N ASN A 182 36.58 -9.70 1.67
CA ASN A 182 36.36 -8.76 0.58
C ASN A 182 36.17 -9.46 -0.79
N PHE A 183 35.11 -9.08 -1.50
CA PHE A 183 34.72 -9.57 -2.83
C PHE A 183 35.78 -9.32 -3.92
N SER A 184 36.77 -8.45 -3.65
CA SER A 184 37.84 -8.08 -4.58
C SER A 184 38.93 -9.15 -4.77
N ASP A 185 39.19 -9.99 -3.77
CA ASP A 185 40.35 -10.91 -3.82
C ASP A 185 40.08 -12.19 -4.63
N ARG A 186 38.82 -12.57 -4.83
CA ARG A 186 38.47 -13.78 -5.61
C ARG A 186 38.71 -13.58 -7.11
N LYS A 187 38.43 -12.39 -7.64
CA LYS A 187 38.67 -12.07 -9.07
C LYS A 187 40.16 -12.05 -9.45
N LEU A 188 41.04 -11.74 -8.50
CA LEU A 188 42.48 -11.73 -8.78
C LEU A 188 43.06 -13.14 -8.89
N LYS A 189 42.51 -14.12 -8.17
CA LYS A 189 43.01 -15.51 -8.23
C LYS A 189 42.65 -16.22 -9.53
N GLU A 190 41.46 -15.96 -10.08
CA GLU A 190 41.05 -16.53 -11.39
C GLU A 190 41.89 -15.99 -12.54
N ASN A 191 42.26 -14.70 -12.52
CA ASN A 191 43.08 -14.12 -13.59
C ASN A 191 44.58 -14.50 -13.53
N ILE A 192 45.09 -15.00 -12.40
CA ILE A 192 46.51 -15.42 -12.26
C ILE A 192 46.69 -16.90 -12.63
N THR A 193 45.62 -17.69 -12.67
CA THR A 193 45.70 -19.12 -13.02
C THR A 193 45.60 -19.40 -14.53
N GLU A 194 45.42 -18.38 -15.37
CA GLU A 194 45.41 -18.49 -16.84
C GLU A 194 46.66 -17.92 -17.54
N ILE A 195 47.81 -17.81 -16.84
CA ILE A 195 49.12 -17.54 -17.45
C ILE A 195 50.08 -18.66 -17.10
#